data_AF-A0A4R0XLP9-F1
#
_entry.id   AF-A0A4R0XLP9-F1
#
_cell.length_a   1.000
_cell.length_b   1.000
_cell.length_c   1.000
_cell.angle_alpha   90.00
_cell.angle_beta   90.00
_cell.angle_gamma   90.00
#
_symmetry.space_group_name_H-M   'P 1'
#
loop_
_entity.id
_entity.type
_entity.pdbx_description
1 polymer ?
#
loop_
_entity_poly.entity_id
_entity_poly.type
_entity_poly.pdbx_seq_one_letter_code
_entity_poly.pdbx_strand_id
1 'polypeptide(L)'
;MMRGFIIIRASRLEQIFNQLGAIMSALDDLKAEVAATISIEQSAVTLIQGIAQQLQDALANAGVNDPALTDLTTQLKANADALAAAVSANTPAAPPAEEPQT
;
A
#
# COMPACT_ATOMS: atom_id res chain seq x y z
N MET A 1 17.82 11.28 -51.22
CA MET A 1 18.13 10.62 -49.93
C MET A 1 17.62 11.38 -48.70
N MET A 2 17.47 12.71 -48.71
CA MET A 2 16.99 13.49 -47.55
C MET A 2 15.57 13.14 -47.06
N ARG A 3 14.60 12.89 -47.96
CA ARG A 3 13.18 12.66 -47.60
C ARG A 3 12.95 11.35 -46.83
N GLY A 4 13.67 10.27 -47.16
CA GLY A 4 13.57 9.00 -46.44
C GLY A 4 14.14 9.07 -45.01
N PHE A 5 15.18 9.87 -44.80
CA PHE A 5 15.79 10.06 -43.49
C PHE A 5 14.92 10.88 -42.53
N ILE A 6 14.13 11.83 -43.06
CA ILE A 6 13.15 12.61 -42.29
C ILE A 6 11.97 11.72 -41.86
N ILE A 7 11.46 10.87 -42.75
CA ILE A 7 10.34 9.94 -42.45
C ILE A 7 10.75 8.92 -41.36
N ILE A 8 11.94 8.33 -41.46
CA ILE A 8 12.45 7.37 -40.46
C ILE A 8 12.63 8.03 -39.07
N ARG A 9 13.02 9.32 -39.02
CA ARG A 9 13.14 10.04 -37.76
C ARG A 9 11.77 10.37 -37.15
N ALA A 10 10.80 10.76 -37.97
CA ALA A 10 9.43 11.01 -37.52
C ALA A 10 8.78 9.75 -36.92
N SER A 11 8.94 8.59 -37.57
CA SER A 11 8.36 7.33 -37.07
C SER A 11 8.99 6.88 -35.74
N ARG A 12 10.29 7.12 -35.54
CA ARG A 12 10.97 6.82 -34.27
C ARG A 12 10.51 7.74 -33.14
N LEU A 13 10.25 9.01 -33.43
CA LEU A 13 9.71 9.96 -32.45
C LEU A 13 8.31 9.55 -32.00
N GLU A 14 7.45 9.19 -32.94
CA GLU A 14 6.09 8.70 -32.63
C GLU A 14 6.14 7.42 -31.78
N GLN A 15 7.05 6.49 -32.10
CA GLN A 15 7.27 5.30 -31.28
C GLN A 15 7.70 5.64 -29.84
N ILE A 16 8.59 6.62 -29.67
CA ILE A 16 9.02 7.10 -28.34
C ILE A 16 7.82 7.70 -27.58
N PHE A 17 7.00 8.53 -28.23
CA PHE A 17 5.80 9.10 -27.58
C PHE A 17 4.81 8.03 -27.15
N ASN A 18 4.57 7.03 -27.98
CA ASN A 18 3.68 5.92 -27.64
C ASN A 18 4.23 5.08 -26.46
N GLN A 19 5.54 4.82 -26.45
CA GLN A 19 6.20 4.13 -25.33
C GLN A 19 6.15 4.96 -24.04
N LEU A 20 6.33 6.28 -24.12
CA LEU A 20 6.20 7.18 -22.97
C LEU A 20 4.78 7.17 -22.41
N GLY A 21 3.76 7.23 -23.28
CA GLY A 21 2.36 7.13 -22.85
C GLY A 21 2.05 5.80 -22.15
N ALA A 22 2.55 4.69 -22.70
CA ALA A 22 2.38 3.37 -22.08
C ALA A 22 3.08 3.26 -20.71
N ILE A 23 4.30 3.81 -20.59
CA ILE A 23 5.04 3.82 -19.31
C ILE A 23 4.32 4.69 -18.27
N MET A 24 3.80 5.85 -18.66
CA MET A 24 3.03 6.71 -17.75
C MET A 24 1.77 6.01 -17.23
N SER A 25 1.01 5.35 -18.12
CA SER A 25 -0.15 4.55 -17.72
C SER A 25 0.23 3.43 -16.75
N ALA A 26 1.28 2.66 -17.07
CA ALA A 26 1.73 1.57 -16.20
C ALA A 26 2.23 2.07 -14.82
N LEU A 27 2.80 3.27 -14.75
CA LEU A 27 3.19 3.89 -13.48
C LEU A 27 1.97 4.28 -12.65
N ASP A 28 0.90 4.78 -13.27
CA ASP A 28 -0.32 5.11 -12.55
C ASP A 28 -1.06 3.85 -12.06
N ASP A 29 -1.09 2.79 -12.87
CA ASP A 29 -1.59 1.48 -12.46
C ASP A 29 -0.81 0.92 -11.26
N LEU A 30 0.53 1.00 -11.31
CA LEU A 30 1.39 0.55 -10.22
C LEU A 30 1.16 1.37 -8.94
N LYS A 31 0.95 2.69 -9.03
CA LYS A 31 0.60 3.51 -7.87
C LYS A 31 -0.74 3.08 -7.25
N ALA A 32 -1.74 2.80 -8.08
CA ALA A 32 -3.04 2.34 -7.62
C ALA A 32 -2.94 0.97 -6.92
N GLU A 33 -2.17 0.04 -7.47
CA GLU A 33 -1.94 -1.29 -6.88
C GLU A 33 -1.18 -1.20 -5.55
N VAL A 34 -0.16 -0.34 -5.45
CA VAL A 34 0.56 -0.09 -4.20
C VAL A 34 -0.38 0.49 -3.15
N ALA A 35 -1.22 1.46 -3.51
CA ALA A 35 -2.20 2.06 -2.59
C ALA A 35 -3.23 1.01 -2.09
N ALA A 36 -3.69 0.13 -2.99
CA ALA A 36 -4.60 -0.96 -2.62
C ALA A 36 -3.94 -1.95 -1.65
N THR A 37 -2.69 -2.34 -1.92
CA THR A 37 -1.90 -3.23 -1.05
C THR A 37 -1.74 -2.63 0.34
N ILE A 38 -1.35 -1.36 0.44
CA ILE A 38 -1.21 -0.63 1.70
C ILE A 38 -2.51 -0.65 2.51
N SER A 39 -3.66 -0.47 1.86
CA SER A 39 -4.98 -0.50 2.52
C SER A 39 -5.32 -1.89 3.07
N ILE A 40 -4.97 -2.95 2.34
CA ILE A 40 -5.14 -4.34 2.79
C ILE A 40 -4.24 -4.62 4.00
N GLU A 41 -2.99 -4.16 3.97
CA GLU A 41 -2.05 -4.31 5.09
C GLU A 41 -2.57 -3.61 6.36
N GLN A 42 -3.12 -2.40 6.24
CA GLN A 42 -3.76 -1.70 7.36
C GLN A 42 -4.99 -2.44 7.91
N SER A 43 -5.76 -3.08 7.02
CA SER A 43 -6.89 -3.93 7.41
C SER A 43 -6.43 -5.17 8.18
N ALA A 44 -5.31 -5.78 7.76
CA ALA A 44 -4.71 -6.91 8.45
C ALA A 44 -4.16 -6.52 9.83
N VAL A 45 -3.50 -5.36 9.95
CA VAL A 45 -3.07 -4.80 11.25
C VAL A 45 -4.27 -4.66 12.19
N THR A 46 -5.36 -4.07 11.69
CA THR A 46 -6.59 -3.87 12.48
C THR A 46 -7.17 -5.20 12.95
N LEU A 47 -7.20 -6.22 12.09
CA LEU A 47 -7.65 -7.55 12.45
C LEU A 47 -6.77 -8.17 13.55
N ILE A 48 -5.44 -8.09 13.44
CA ILE A 48 -4.51 -8.65 14.43
C ILE A 48 -4.70 -7.97 15.79
N GLN A 49 -4.84 -6.64 15.82
CA GLN A 49 -5.11 -5.90 17.05
C GLN A 49 -6.47 -6.31 17.66
N GLY A 50 -7.50 -6.51 16.84
CA GLY A 50 -8.80 -7.00 17.28
C GLY A 50 -8.74 -8.39 17.90
N ILE A 51 -7.98 -9.31 17.31
CA ILE A 51 -7.77 -10.66 17.85
C ILE A 51 -7.05 -10.60 19.20
N ALA A 52 -6.01 -9.78 19.33
CA ALA A 52 -5.29 -9.61 20.60
C ALA A 52 -6.21 -9.08 21.70
N GLN A 53 -7.10 -8.15 21.38
CA GLN A 53 -8.10 -7.63 22.31
C GLN A 53 -9.12 -8.70 22.71
N GLN A 54 -9.67 -9.44 21.74
CA GLN A 54 -10.62 -10.53 22.02
C GLN A 54 -10.01 -11.60 22.93
N LEU A 55 -8.72 -11.91 22.76
CA LEU A 55 -8.02 -12.84 23.63
C LEU A 55 -7.86 -12.28 25.05
N GLN A 56 -7.48 -11.01 25.21
CA GLN A 56 -7.43 -10.36 26.53
C GLN A 56 -8.79 -10.36 27.22
N ASP A 57 -9.85 -10.02 26.50
CA ASP A 57 -11.21 -9.98 27.04
C ASP A 57 -11.67 -11.38 27.47
N ALA A 58 -11.36 -12.41 26.68
CA ALA A 58 -11.68 -13.80 27.02
C ALA A 58 -10.95 -14.26 28.29
N LEU A 59 -9.67 -13.92 28.45
CA LEU A 59 -8.89 -14.23 29.66
C LEU A 59 -9.47 -13.56 30.90
N ALA A 60 -9.79 -12.27 30.79
CA ALA A 60 -10.39 -11.50 31.87
C ALA A 60 -11.76 -12.07 32.28
N ASN A 61 -12.61 -12.40 31.31
CA ASN A 61 -13.94 -12.97 31.55
C ASN A 61 -13.87 -14.38 32.17
N ALA A 62 -12.87 -15.18 31.79
CA ALA A 62 -12.65 -16.51 32.35
C ALA A 62 -11.97 -16.50 33.72
N GLY A 63 -11.48 -15.35 34.19
CA GLY A 63 -10.65 -15.25 35.40
C GLY A 63 -9.30 -15.98 35.27
N VAL A 64 -8.85 -16.22 34.03
CA VAL A 64 -7.60 -16.94 33.73
C VAL A 64 -6.46 -15.93 33.68
N ASN A 65 -5.53 -16.04 34.61
CA ASN A 65 -4.26 -15.32 34.58
C ASN A 65 -3.14 -16.27 34.16
N ASP A 66 -3.06 -16.52 32.85
CA ASP A 66 -1.96 -17.28 32.25
C ASP A 66 -0.90 -16.29 31.70
N PRO A 67 0.33 -16.27 32.27
CA PRO A 67 1.40 -15.42 31.79
C PRO A 67 1.75 -15.65 30.32
N ALA A 68 1.69 -16.89 29.84
CA ALA A 68 2.04 -17.22 28.46
C ALA A 68 1.03 -16.63 27.46
N LEU A 69 -0.26 -16.62 27.83
CA LEU A 69 -1.30 -16.00 27.01
C LEU A 69 -1.22 -14.47 27.06
N THR A 70 -0.85 -13.92 28.22
CA THR A 70 -0.58 -12.48 28.38
C THR A 70 0.60 -12.06 27.51
N ASP A 71 1.70 -12.82 27.51
CA ASP A 71 2.87 -12.59 26.67
C ASP A 71 2.52 -12.68 25.18
N LEU A 72 1.69 -13.65 24.79
CA LEU A 72 1.23 -13.80 23.41
C LEU A 72 0.39 -12.58 22.95
N THR A 73 -0.55 -12.11 23.78
CA THR A 73 -1.34 -10.89 23.44
C THR A 73 -0.45 -9.67 23.29
N THR A 74 0.56 -9.55 24.17
CA THR A 74 1.54 -8.46 24.12
C THR A 74 2.38 -8.53 22.85
N GLN A 75 2.86 -9.71 22.47
CA GLN A 75 3.62 -9.91 21.23
C GLN A 75 2.78 -9.62 19.99
N LEU A 76 1.52 -10.07 19.95
CA LEU A 76 0.61 -9.78 18.82
C LEU A 76 0.41 -8.28 18.66
N LYS A 77 0.17 -7.55 19.76
CA LYS A 77 0.00 -6.11 19.73
C LYS A 77 1.27 -5.40 19.28
N ALA A 78 2.42 -5.76 19.84
CA ALA A 78 3.71 -5.19 19.46
C ALA A 78 4.03 -5.41 17.97
N ASN A 79 3.76 -6.61 17.44
CA ASN A 79 3.98 -6.92 16.03
C ASN A 79 3.02 -6.13 15.12
N ALA A 80 1.75 -6.00 15.52
CA ALA A 80 0.78 -5.21 14.76
C ALA A 80 1.15 -3.72 14.75
N ASP A 81 1.61 -3.18 15.87
CA ASP A 81 2.04 -1.78 15.98
C ASP A 81 3.32 -1.53 15.16
N ALA A 82 4.27 -2.48 15.17
CA ALA A 82 5.46 -2.41 14.33
C ALA A 82 5.12 -2.45 12.83
N LEU A 83 4.19 -3.32 12.43
CA LEU A 83 3.71 -3.38 11.05
C LEU A 83 2.97 -2.10 10.66
N ALA A 84 2.10 -1.58 11.52
CA ALA A 84 1.39 -0.31 11.30
C ALA A 84 2.37 0.86 11.08
N ALA A 85 3.41 0.93 11.91
CA ALA A 85 4.45 1.94 11.78
C ALA A 85 5.23 1.80 10.47
N ALA A 86 5.59 0.57 10.07
CA ALA A 86 6.29 0.32 8.82
C ALA A 86 5.45 0.69 7.60
N VAL A 87 4.17 0.35 7.60
CA VAL A 87 3.23 0.73 6.53
C VAL A 87 3.10 2.25 6.46
N SER A 88 2.87 2.92 7.60
CA SER A 88 2.74 4.37 7.65
C SER A 88 4.00 5.10 7.19
N ALA A 89 5.20 4.60 7.55
CA ALA A 89 6.46 5.19 7.12
C ALA A 89 6.70 5.10 5.61
N ASN A 90 6.08 4.13 4.93
CA ASN A 90 6.22 3.90 3.49
C ASN A 90 4.96 4.26 2.69
N THR A 91 3.98 4.91 3.32
CA THR A 91 2.76 5.38 2.65
C THR A 91 2.84 6.90 2.49
N PRO A 92 3.17 7.42 1.30
CA PRO A 92 3.03 8.85 1.01
C PRO A 92 1.56 9.27 1.22
N ALA A 93 1.35 10.44 1.81
CA ALA A 93 0.01 11.02 1.89
C ALA A 93 -0.58 11.10 0.47
N ALA A 94 -1.84 10.70 0.31
CA ALA A 94 -2.54 10.82 -0.96
C ALA A 94 -2.43 12.27 -1.47
N PRO A 95 -2.07 12.49 -2.75
CA PRO A 95 -2.11 13.82 -3.33
C PRO A 95 -3.50 14.44 -3.10
N PRO A 96 -3.59 15.76 -2.83
CA PRO A 96 -4.88 16.44 -2.72
C PRO A 96 -5.72 16.11 -3.95
N ALA A 97 -6.98 15.74 -3.74
CA ALA A 97 -7.91 15.58 -4.84
C ALA A 97 -7.91 16.85 -5.68
N GLU A 98 -7.65 16.73 -6.99
CA GLU A 98 -7.78 17.85 -7.91
C GLU A 98 -9.20 18.40 -7.78
N GLU A 99 -9.34 19.63 -7.28
CA GLU A 99 -10.61 20.33 -7.29
C GLU A 99 -11.11 20.35 -8.75
N PRO A 100 -12.39 20.01 -9.00
CA PRO A 100 -12.94 20.09 -10.35
C PRO A 100 -12.77 21.52 -10.85
N GLN A 101 -11.88 21.71 -11.83
CA GLN A 101 -11.69 23.00 -12.49
C GLN A 101 -12.99 23.35 -13.20
N THR A 102 -13.77 24.25 -12.61
CA THR A 102 -14.94 24.88 -13.21
C THR A 102 -14.56 26.07 -14.05
#